data_AF-A0A7X1GQX2-F1
#
_entry.id   AF-A0A7X1GQX2-F1
#
_cell.length_a   1.000
_cell.length_b   1.000
_cell.length_c   1.000
_cell.angle_alpha   90.00
_cell.angle_beta   90.00
_cell.angle_gamma   90.00
#
_symmetry.space_group_name_H-M   'P 1'
#
loop_
_entity.id
_entity.type
_entity.pdbx_description
1 polymer ?
#
loop_
_entity_poly.entity_id
_entity_poly.type
_entity_poly.pdbx_seq_one_letter_code
_entity_poly.pdbx_strand_id
1 'polypeptide(L)'
;MNYWSRAIVDIKEGNNIDSYATIIAASIAVILSLFSLVSNEIVFAILLATLALISLSQIKHRFLLEDIISNIASKGKICESFPTHFENKIRNANEIWLIGVHHSSFMNEHYNSLTNMLDNGGKLSVILATSHGEAIKMTSLRFPGGVDPVQEQKRTEENLKLFNNLKNQYPQNVKIKTIDYLFEYSCVFVDGNSSDGEAFLQRYTFRTKGGANKPKIVYKPTDGDWYTLIRSEFLAFWKC
;
A
#
# COMPACT_ATOMS: atom_id res chain seq x y z
N MET A 1 -10.69 24.06 -27.20
CA MET A 1 -9.55 23.39 -27.87
C MET A 1 -10.12 22.62 -29.06
N ASN A 2 -9.79 22.99 -30.29
CA ASN A 2 -10.44 22.43 -31.48
C ASN A 2 -10.06 20.96 -31.67
N TYR A 3 -11.01 20.10 -32.04
CA TYR A 3 -10.77 18.68 -32.32
C TYR A 3 -9.64 18.47 -33.35
N TRP A 4 -9.54 19.38 -34.32
CA TRP A 4 -8.49 19.40 -35.33
C TRP A 4 -7.09 19.68 -34.78
N SER A 5 -6.95 20.54 -33.76
CA SER A 5 -5.64 20.81 -33.15
C SER A 5 -5.16 19.63 -32.31
N ARG A 6 -6.07 18.82 -31.77
CA ARG A 6 -5.74 17.61 -31.00
C ARG A 6 -5.29 16.46 -31.91
N ALA A 7 -5.97 16.25 -33.04
CA ALA A 7 -5.58 15.24 -34.01
C ALA A 7 -4.17 15.45 -34.58
N ILE A 8 -3.77 16.70 -34.83
CA ILE A 8 -2.43 17.02 -35.33
C ILE A 8 -1.34 16.74 -34.28
N VAL A 9 -1.64 16.94 -33.00
CA VAL A 9 -0.73 16.63 -31.89
C VAL A 9 -0.60 15.12 -31.72
N ASP A 10 -1.72 14.39 -31.67
CA ASP A 10 -1.74 12.93 -31.52
C ASP A 10 -0.94 12.24 -32.65
N ILE A 11 -1.09 12.69 -33.90
CA ILE A 11 -0.34 12.16 -35.05
C ILE A 11 1.17 12.43 -34.92
N LYS A 12 1.57 13.62 -34.44
CA LYS A 12 3.00 13.95 -34.25
C LYS A 12 3.64 13.16 -33.11
N GLU A 13 2.86 12.78 -32.10
CA GLU A 13 3.33 12.02 -30.95
C GLU A 13 3.26 10.50 -31.14
N GLY A 14 2.78 10.03 -32.30
CA GLY A 14 2.66 8.59 -32.58
C GLY A 14 1.44 7.93 -31.94
N ASN A 15 0.53 8.72 -31.38
CA ASN A 15 -0.62 8.25 -30.61
C ASN A 15 -1.85 8.09 -31.51
N ASN A 16 -2.60 7.01 -31.33
CA ASN A 16 -3.89 6.75 -31.98
C ASN A 16 -3.86 6.72 -33.53
N ILE A 17 -2.69 6.48 -34.15
CA ILE A 17 -2.50 6.44 -35.61
C ILE A 17 -3.42 5.41 -36.28
N ASP A 18 -3.62 4.26 -35.64
CA ASP A 18 -4.51 3.19 -36.04
C ASP A 18 -5.98 3.65 -36.14
N SER A 19 -6.44 4.42 -35.15
CA SER A 19 -7.79 4.98 -35.13
C SER A 19 -8.00 6.00 -36.26
N TYR A 20 -7.03 6.89 -36.49
CA TYR A 20 -7.11 7.85 -37.60
C TYR A 20 -7.04 7.19 -38.97
N ALA A 21 -6.17 6.20 -39.15
CA ALA A 21 -6.09 5.42 -40.39
C ALA A 21 -7.40 4.70 -40.70
N THR A 22 -8.05 4.14 -39.67
CA THR A 22 -9.36 3.49 -39.79
C THR A 22 -10.44 4.48 -40.26
N ILE A 23 -10.52 5.66 -39.64
CA ILE A 23 -11.51 6.68 -39.99
C ILE A 23 -11.32 7.16 -41.44
N ILE A 24 -10.08 7.37 -41.86
CA ILE A 24 -9.75 7.78 -43.23
C ILE A 24 -10.12 6.67 -44.22
N ALA A 25 -9.72 5.43 -43.97
CA ALA A 25 -10.02 4.29 -44.83
C ALA A 25 -11.53 4.06 -44.97
N ALA A 26 -12.29 4.14 -43.86
CA ALA A 26 -13.74 4.03 -43.87
C ALA A 26 -14.40 5.19 -44.64
N SER A 27 -13.92 6.42 -44.47
CA SER A 27 -14.44 7.59 -45.20
C SER A 27 -14.20 7.48 -46.70
N ILE A 28 -13.02 7.01 -47.12
CA ILE A 28 -12.69 6.76 -48.53
C ILE A 28 -13.59 5.66 -49.10
N ALA A 29 -13.80 4.55 -48.37
CA ALA A 29 -14.68 3.47 -48.79
C ALA A 29 -16.12 3.96 -49.03
N VAL A 30 -16.64 4.79 -48.12
CA VAL A 30 -17.98 5.38 -48.23
C VAL A 30 -18.08 6.27 -49.48
N ILE A 31 -17.08 7.14 -49.72
CA ILE A 31 -17.06 8.02 -50.90
C ILE A 31 -17.01 7.20 -52.19
N LEU A 32 -16.11 6.22 -52.28
CA LEU A 32 -15.97 5.36 -53.46
C LEU A 32 -17.24 4.56 -53.77
N SER A 33 -17.94 4.10 -52.72
CA SER A 33 -19.22 3.41 -52.84
C SER A 33 -20.35 4.34 -53.30
N LEU A 34 -20.42 5.58 -52.79
CA LEU A 34 -21.47 6.54 -53.16
C LEU A 34 -21.42 6.91 -54.65
N PHE A 35 -20.22 7.06 -55.20
CA PHE A 35 -20.03 7.39 -56.61
C PHE A 35 -20.02 6.16 -57.54
N SER A 36 -20.26 4.95 -57.01
CA SER A 36 -20.18 3.69 -57.76
C SER A 36 -18.87 3.52 -58.55
N LEU A 37 -17.78 4.08 -58.04
CA LEU A 37 -16.47 4.09 -58.71
C LEU A 37 -15.77 2.72 -58.61
N VAL A 38 -16.26 1.85 -57.73
CA VAL A 38 -15.61 0.59 -57.37
C VAL A 38 -16.67 -0.48 -57.12
N SER A 39 -16.37 -1.74 -57.48
CA SER A 39 -17.24 -2.89 -57.23
C SER A 39 -17.47 -3.14 -55.74
N ASN A 40 -18.66 -3.65 -55.40
CA ASN A 40 -19.06 -3.99 -54.03
C ASN A 40 -18.05 -4.91 -53.31
N GLU A 41 -17.39 -5.82 -54.03
CA GLU A 41 -16.36 -6.71 -53.50
C GLU A 41 -15.20 -5.97 -52.84
N ILE A 42 -14.75 -4.87 -53.44
CA ILE A 42 -13.65 -4.05 -52.91
C ILE A 42 -14.13 -3.25 -51.69
N VAL A 43 -15.37 -2.78 -51.70
CA VAL A 43 -15.97 -2.10 -50.54
C VAL A 43 -16.05 -3.07 -49.34
N PHE A 44 -16.48 -4.31 -49.55
CA PHE A 44 -16.47 -5.35 -48.52
C PHE A 44 -15.07 -5.67 -48.02
N ALA A 45 -14.07 -5.76 -48.91
CA ALA A 45 -12.68 -5.98 -48.53
C ALA A 45 -12.13 -4.84 -47.64
N ILE A 46 -12.45 -3.58 -47.97
CA ILE A 46 -12.04 -2.43 -47.15
C ILE A 46 -12.75 -2.45 -45.79
N LEU A 47 -14.05 -2.75 -45.75
CA LEU A 47 -14.79 -2.87 -44.49
C LEU A 47 -14.19 -3.95 -43.60
N LEU A 48 -13.89 -5.14 -44.14
CA LEU A 48 -13.22 -6.22 -43.40
C LEU A 48 -11.85 -5.81 -42.89
N ALA A 49 -11.05 -5.11 -43.70
CA ALA A 49 -9.74 -4.61 -43.29
C ALA A 49 -9.85 -3.58 -42.15
N THR A 50 -10.80 -2.65 -42.22
CA THR A 50 -11.05 -1.69 -41.13
C THR A 50 -11.51 -2.39 -39.86
N LEU A 51 -12.38 -3.39 -39.97
CA LEU A 51 -12.86 -4.17 -38.83
C LEU A 51 -11.70 -4.91 -38.15
N ALA A 52 -10.84 -5.56 -38.94
CA ALA A 52 -9.65 -6.26 -38.45
C ALA A 52 -8.68 -5.29 -37.74
N LEU A 53 -8.51 -4.08 -38.29
CA LEU A 53 -7.64 -3.06 -37.70
C LEU A 53 -8.18 -2.55 -36.36
N ILE A 54 -9.50 -2.34 -36.27
CA ILE A 54 -10.17 -2.01 -35.01
C ILE A 54 -10.00 -3.14 -33.99
N SER A 55 -10.23 -4.40 -34.38
CA SER A 55 -10.09 -5.54 -33.46
C SER A 55 -8.65 -5.67 -32.93
N LEU A 56 -7.64 -5.49 -33.78
CA LEU A 56 -6.23 -5.51 -33.35
C LEU A 56 -5.91 -4.35 -32.40
N SER A 57 -6.42 -3.15 -32.69
CA SER A 57 -6.30 -1.99 -31.81
C SER A 57 -6.93 -2.24 -30.43
N GLN A 58 -8.14 -2.79 -30.39
CA GLN A 58 -8.83 -3.14 -29.15
C GLN A 58 -8.05 -4.15 -28.31
N ILE A 59 -7.46 -5.18 -28.94
CA ILE A 59 -6.62 -6.17 -28.26
C ILE A 59 -5.39 -5.49 -27.63
N LYS A 60 -4.70 -4.62 -28.39
CA LYS A 60 -3.55 -3.87 -27.87
C LYS A 60 -3.92 -2.96 -26.69
N HIS A 61 -5.05 -2.26 -26.78
CA HIS A 61 -5.55 -1.42 -25.69
C HIS A 61 -5.90 -2.25 -24.45
N ARG A 62 -6.46 -3.45 -24.61
CA ARG A 62 -6.74 -4.36 -23.50
C ARG A 62 -5.46 -4.78 -22.78
N PHE A 63 -4.40 -5.16 -23.51
CA PHE A 63 -3.11 -5.50 -22.90
C PHE A 63 -2.47 -4.31 -22.17
N LEU A 64 -2.54 -3.10 -22.74
CA LEU A 64 -2.03 -1.89 -22.09
C LEU A 64 -2.79 -1.57 -20.81
N LEU A 65 -4.12 -1.70 -20.81
CA LEU A 65 -4.94 -1.50 -19.62
C LEU A 65 -4.68 -2.56 -18.55
N GLU A 66 -4.52 -3.82 -18.94
CA GLU A 66 -4.14 -4.89 -18.01
C GLU A 66 -2.79 -4.61 -17.35
N ASP A 67 -1.80 -4.11 -18.11
CA ASP A 67 -0.49 -3.71 -17.59
C ASP A 67 -0.58 -2.48 -16.66
N ILE A 68 -1.35 -1.46 -17.04
CA ILE A 68 -1.58 -0.28 -16.18
C ILE A 68 -2.30 -0.69 -14.89
N ILE A 69 -3.33 -1.52 -14.97
CA ILE A 69 -4.06 -2.01 -13.81
C ILE A 69 -3.16 -2.86 -12.93
N SER A 70 -2.33 -3.75 -13.48
CA SER A 70 -1.39 -4.53 -12.68
C SER A 70 -0.35 -3.63 -11.99
N ASN A 71 0.14 -2.61 -12.69
CA ASN A 71 1.12 -1.66 -12.16
C ASN A 71 0.54 -0.66 -11.14
N ILE A 72 -0.77 -0.41 -11.18
CA ILE A 72 -1.48 0.39 -10.17
C ILE A 72 -1.86 -0.49 -8.98
N ALA A 73 -2.36 -1.70 -9.24
CA ALA A 73 -2.73 -2.66 -8.20
C ALA A 73 -1.51 -3.13 -7.37
N SER A 74 -0.31 -3.13 -7.97
CA SER A 74 0.94 -3.44 -7.28
C SER A 74 1.48 -2.29 -6.41
N LYS A 75 0.85 -1.12 -6.41
CA LYS A 75 1.32 0.04 -5.63
C LYS A 75 0.42 0.26 -4.41
N GLY A 76 0.94 -0.09 -3.23
CA GLY A 76 0.47 0.32 -1.90
C GLY A 76 -1.05 0.43 -1.73
N LYS A 77 -1.75 -0.70 -1.56
CA LYS A 77 -3.19 -0.70 -1.32
C LYS A 77 -3.50 -0.10 0.07
N ILE A 78 -4.22 1.01 0.10
CA ILE A 78 -4.81 1.54 1.33
C ILE A 78 -6.05 0.70 1.67
N CYS A 79 -6.07 0.11 2.86
CA CYS A 79 -7.10 -0.80 3.33
C CYS A 79 -7.74 -0.29 4.63
N GLU A 80 -8.99 -0.68 4.85
CA GLU A 80 -9.68 -0.47 6.14
C GLU A 80 -9.22 -1.47 7.21
N SER A 81 -8.91 -2.69 6.80
CA SER A 81 -8.39 -3.79 7.64
C SER A 81 -7.06 -4.30 7.08
N PHE A 82 -6.25 -4.93 7.93
CA PHE A 82 -5.09 -5.66 7.42
C PHE A 82 -5.57 -6.87 6.62
N PRO A 83 -4.78 -7.34 5.64
CA PRO A 83 -5.12 -8.54 4.87
C PRO A 83 -5.37 -9.75 5.76
N THR A 84 -6.19 -10.70 5.30
CA THR A 84 -6.53 -11.92 6.04
C THR A 84 -5.32 -12.80 6.36
N HIS A 85 -4.21 -12.67 5.63
CA HIS A 85 -2.98 -13.39 5.89
C HIS A 85 -2.10 -12.77 6.98
N PHE A 86 -2.46 -11.59 7.52
CA PHE A 86 -1.72 -10.91 8.58
C PHE A 86 -1.53 -11.82 9.80
N GLU A 87 -2.60 -12.44 10.30
CA GLU A 87 -2.53 -13.36 11.44
C GLU A 87 -1.57 -14.53 11.21
N ASN A 88 -1.59 -15.07 9.98
CA ASN A 88 -0.72 -16.18 9.62
C ASN A 88 0.75 -15.73 9.55
N LYS A 89 1.01 -14.50 9.09
CA LYS A 89 2.35 -13.90 9.09
C LYS A 89 2.87 -13.72 10.51
N ILE A 90 2.07 -13.18 11.43
CA ILE A 90 2.47 -13.01 12.84
C ILE A 90 2.79 -14.35 13.50
N ARG A 91 1.97 -15.37 13.28
CA ARG A 91 2.14 -16.70 13.90
C ARG A 91 3.42 -17.42 13.46
N ASN A 92 3.80 -17.27 12.19
CA ASN A 92 4.93 -17.97 11.59
C ASN A 92 6.19 -17.09 11.46
N ALA A 93 6.17 -15.89 12.03
CA ALA A 93 7.30 -14.98 11.97
C ALA A 93 8.52 -15.56 12.68
N ASN A 94 9.71 -15.26 12.19
CA ASN A 94 10.96 -15.49 12.93
C ASN A 94 11.42 -14.22 13.64
N GLU A 95 11.06 -13.07 13.09
CA GLU A 95 11.39 -11.77 13.64
C GLU A 95 10.20 -10.82 13.50
N ILE A 96 9.86 -10.12 14.59
CA ILE A 96 8.85 -9.06 14.58
C ILE A 96 9.47 -7.76 15.10
N TRP A 97 9.23 -6.67 14.36
CA TRP A 97 9.53 -5.32 14.82
C TRP A 97 8.26 -4.52 15.00
N LEU A 98 8.14 -3.87 16.14
CA LEU A 98 7.00 -3.03 16.50
C LEU A 98 7.46 -1.59 16.70
N ILE A 99 6.76 -0.64 16.08
CA ILE A 99 6.93 0.79 16.34
C ILE A 99 5.57 1.46 16.48
N GLY A 100 5.40 2.34 17.46
CA GLY A 100 4.15 3.05 17.70
C GLY A 100 4.07 3.61 19.11
N VAL A 101 2.88 4.06 19.53
CA VAL A 101 2.69 4.64 20.86
C VAL A 101 2.73 3.57 21.96
N HIS A 102 1.71 2.70 22.03
CA HIS A 102 1.56 1.73 23.13
C HIS A 102 1.22 0.30 22.67
N HIS A 103 0.75 0.11 21.42
CA HIS A 103 0.40 -1.22 20.87
C HIS A 103 -0.62 -2.05 21.67
N SER A 104 -1.53 -1.41 22.44
CA SER A 104 -2.53 -2.13 23.27
C SER A 104 -3.34 -3.16 22.49
N SER A 105 -3.92 -2.76 21.35
CA SER A 105 -4.78 -3.66 20.56
C SER A 105 -3.98 -4.84 20.02
N PHE A 106 -2.77 -4.58 19.51
CA PHE A 106 -1.88 -5.62 19.00
C PHE A 106 -1.48 -6.62 20.09
N MET A 107 -1.12 -6.12 21.28
CA MET A 107 -0.77 -6.99 22.40
C MET A 107 -1.95 -7.82 22.88
N ASN A 108 -3.13 -7.23 22.99
CA ASN A 108 -4.33 -7.98 23.40
C ASN A 108 -4.67 -9.13 22.44
N GLU A 109 -4.44 -8.93 21.15
CA GLU A 109 -4.80 -9.91 20.11
C GLU A 109 -3.71 -10.97 19.89
N HIS A 110 -2.44 -10.58 19.91
CA HIS A 110 -1.33 -11.44 19.46
C HIS A 110 -0.35 -11.86 20.57
N TYR A 111 -0.64 -11.59 21.86
CA TYR A 111 0.26 -11.98 22.97
C TYR A 111 0.69 -13.45 22.90
N ASN A 112 -0.26 -14.36 22.69
CA ASN A 112 0.01 -15.79 22.61
C ASN A 112 0.84 -16.15 21.38
N SER A 113 0.57 -15.51 20.23
CA SER A 113 1.37 -15.71 19.01
C SER A 113 2.80 -15.23 19.19
N LEU A 114 3.02 -14.08 19.85
CA LEU A 114 4.35 -13.58 20.18
C LEU A 114 5.08 -14.53 21.13
N THR A 115 4.39 -15.05 22.14
CA THR A 115 4.98 -16.00 23.09
C THR A 115 5.40 -17.27 22.37
N ASN A 116 4.53 -17.86 21.54
CA ASN A 116 4.85 -19.04 20.73
C ASN A 116 6.02 -18.77 19.77
N MET A 117 6.09 -17.60 19.15
CA MET A 117 7.24 -17.22 18.31
C MET A 117 8.53 -17.20 19.13
N LEU A 118 8.51 -16.60 20.32
CA LEU A 118 9.67 -16.49 21.20
C LEU A 118 10.11 -17.85 21.77
N ASP A 119 9.16 -18.73 22.11
CA ASP A 119 9.44 -20.12 22.50
C ASP A 119 10.18 -20.90 21.40
N ASN A 120 9.90 -20.60 20.14
CA ASN A 120 10.58 -21.17 18.98
C ASN A 120 11.90 -20.45 18.62
N GLY A 121 12.39 -19.54 19.47
CA GLY A 121 13.66 -18.83 19.28
C GLY A 121 13.56 -17.60 18.37
N GLY A 122 12.35 -17.17 18.01
CA GLY A 122 12.13 -15.93 17.27
C GLY A 122 12.55 -14.68 18.04
N LYS A 123 12.50 -13.51 17.40
CA LYS A 123 12.99 -12.24 17.96
C LYS A 123 11.92 -11.15 17.92
N LEU A 124 11.88 -10.33 18.96
CA LEU A 124 10.95 -9.22 19.07
C LEU A 124 11.72 -7.93 19.39
N SER A 125 11.61 -6.93 18.51
CA SER A 125 12.17 -5.60 18.73
C SER A 125 11.04 -4.58 18.82
N VAL A 126 10.96 -3.83 19.92
CA VAL A 126 9.83 -2.93 20.20
C VAL A 126 10.33 -1.51 20.44
N ILE A 127 9.81 -0.56 19.69
CA ILE A 127 9.95 0.88 19.91
C ILE A 127 8.58 1.42 20.32
N LEU A 128 8.50 2.00 21.52
CA LEU A 128 7.30 2.64 22.02
C LEU A 128 7.51 4.13 22.26
N ALA A 129 6.42 4.89 22.35
CA ALA A 129 6.48 6.19 22.96
C ALA A 129 6.84 6.00 24.45
N THR A 130 7.62 6.93 25.00
CA THR A 130 7.77 7.00 26.47
C THR A 130 6.41 7.28 27.12
N SER A 131 6.17 6.71 28.30
CA SER A 131 4.97 6.99 29.07
C SER A 131 4.96 8.40 29.68
N HIS A 132 6.10 9.08 29.69
CA HIS A 132 6.26 10.44 30.19
C HIS A 132 6.95 11.29 29.14
N GLY A 133 6.42 12.47 28.83
CA GLY A 133 7.02 13.38 27.85
C GLY A 133 5.98 14.18 27.08
N GLU A 134 6.43 14.88 26.04
CA GLU A 134 5.54 15.66 25.18
C GLU A 134 4.82 14.77 24.16
N ALA A 135 5.45 13.67 23.71
CA ALA A 135 4.85 12.78 22.73
C ALA A 135 3.52 12.16 23.20
N ILE A 136 3.43 11.79 24.48
CA ILE A 136 2.20 11.20 25.03
C ILE A 136 1.08 12.23 25.20
N LYS A 137 1.42 13.46 25.62
CA LYS A 137 0.48 14.59 25.66
C LYS A 137 -0.06 14.91 24.28
N MET A 138 0.82 14.97 23.28
CA MET A 138 0.43 15.20 21.89
C MET A 138 -0.39 14.05 21.30
N THR A 139 -0.13 12.81 21.74
CA THR A 139 -0.93 11.66 21.33
C THR A 139 -2.37 11.77 21.80
N SER A 140 -2.62 12.24 23.02
CA SER A 140 -3.99 12.36 23.55
C SER A 140 -4.85 13.36 22.77
N LEU A 141 -4.22 14.38 22.17
CA LEU A 141 -4.89 15.38 21.32
C LEU A 141 -5.47 14.79 20.02
N ARG A 142 -5.07 13.57 19.63
CA ARG A 142 -5.53 12.90 18.41
C ARG A 142 -6.98 12.45 18.48
N PHE A 143 -7.53 12.27 19.66
CA PHE A 143 -8.88 11.72 19.82
C PHE A 143 -9.93 12.83 19.83
N PRO A 144 -11.05 12.69 19.08
CA PRO A 144 -12.20 13.57 19.22
C PRO A 144 -12.71 13.56 20.67
N GLY A 145 -13.06 14.73 21.20
CA GLY A 145 -13.58 14.85 22.58
C GLY A 145 -12.51 15.04 23.66
N GLY A 146 -11.22 15.06 23.32
CA GLY A 146 -10.15 15.39 24.26
C GLY A 146 -9.89 14.27 25.27
N VAL A 147 -9.16 13.23 24.86
CA VAL A 147 -8.72 12.18 25.79
C VAL A 147 -7.73 12.78 26.79
N ASP A 148 -7.93 12.46 28.06
CA ASP A 148 -7.01 12.83 29.14
C ASP A 148 -5.61 12.24 28.88
N PRO A 149 -4.55 13.05 28.80
CA PRO A 149 -3.17 12.57 28.70
C PRO A 149 -2.81 11.48 29.71
N VAL A 150 -3.39 11.51 30.92
CA VAL A 150 -3.17 10.49 31.96
C VAL A 150 -3.65 9.12 31.51
N GLN A 151 -4.72 9.04 30.71
CA GLN A 151 -5.21 7.78 30.17
C GLN A 151 -4.23 7.16 29.16
N GLU A 152 -3.66 7.97 28.26
CA GLU A 152 -2.67 7.51 27.28
C GLU A 152 -1.36 7.12 27.95
N GLN A 153 -0.93 7.86 28.96
CA GLN A 153 0.18 7.49 29.83
C GLN A 153 -0.04 6.11 30.45
N LYS A 154 -1.18 5.89 31.11
CA LYS A 154 -1.50 4.62 31.76
C LYS A 154 -1.51 3.45 30.78
N ARG A 155 -2.10 3.63 29.58
CA ARG A 155 -2.08 2.61 28.50
C ARG A 155 -0.66 2.26 28.06
N THR A 156 0.21 3.26 27.97
CA THR A 156 1.61 3.07 27.60
C THR A 156 2.37 2.31 28.69
N GLU A 157 2.17 2.67 29.96
CA GLU A 157 2.78 1.98 31.11
C GLU A 157 2.32 0.53 31.22
N GLU A 158 1.03 0.26 31.06
CA GLU A 158 0.46 -1.09 31.10
C GLU A 158 1.05 -1.99 30.01
N ASN A 159 1.15 -1.51 28.77
CA ASN A 159 1.77 -2.30 27.71
C ASN A 159 3.28 -2.43 27.89
N LEU A 160 3.96 -1.39 28.35
CA LEU A 160 5.38 -1.47 28.64
C LEU A 160 5.67 -2.54 29.70
N LYS A 161 4.79 -2.73 30.70
CA LYS A 161 4.87 -3.85 31.64
C LYS A 161 4.73 -5.21 30.93
N LEU A 162 3.77 -5.36 30.01
CA LEU A 162 3.62 -6.60 29.23
C LEU A 162 4.86 -6.93 28.41
N PHE A 163 5.41 -5.95 27.69
CA PHE A 163 6.65 -6.15 26.94
C PHE A 163 7.84 -6.46 27.87
N ASN A 164 7.95 -5.77 29.01
CA ASN A 164 8.99 -6.07 29.99
C ASN A 164 8.86 -7.47 30.57
N ASN A 165 7.64 -7.98 30.76
CA ASN A 165 7.44 -9.38 31.16
C ASN A 165 7.98 -10.35 30.10
N LEU A 166 7.66 -10.11 28.81
CA LEU A 166 8.24 -10.89 27.71
C LEU A 166 9.77 -10.77 27.69
N LYS A 167 10.33 -9.58 27.93
CA LYS A 167 11.78 -9.38 28.02
C LYS A 167 12.42 -10.13 29.19
N ASN A 168 11.77 -10.16 30.35
CA ASN A 168 12.26 -10.90 31.50
C ASN A 168 12.25 -12.41 31.25
N GLN A 169 11.25 -12.92 30.53
CA GLN A 169 11.15 -14.33 30.14
C GLN A 169 12.13 -14.70 29.01
N TYR A 170 12.36 -13.80 28.05
CA TYR A 170 13.17 -14.02 26.85
C TYR A 170 14.24 -12.92 26.66
N PRO A 171 15.22 -12.79 27.58
CA PRO A 171 16.12 -11.63 27.65
C PRO A 171 17.04 -11.45 26.43
N GLN A 172 17.33 -12.51 25.69
CA GLN A 172 18.16 -12.45 24.48
C GLN A 172 17.36 -12.18 23.21
N ASN A 173 16.06 -12.44 23.24
CA ASN A 173 15.19 -12.42 22.06
C ASN A 173 14.31 -11.16 22.01
N VAL A 174 14.04 -10.53 23.15
CA VAL A 174 13.18 -9.35 23.24
C VAL A 174 14.01 -8.12 23.57
N LYS A 175 13.91 -7.10 22.72
CA LYS A 175 14.54 -5.79 22.91
C LYS A 175 13.47 -4.71 22.90
N ILE A 176 13.56 -3.78 23.84
CA ILE A 176 12.58 -2.70 24.02
C ILE A 176 13.31 -1.38 24.12
N LYS A 177 12.80 -0.38 23.39
CA LYS A 177 13.24 1.01 23.41
C LYS A 177 12.02 1.92 23.58
N THR A 178 12.19 3.01 24.30
CA THR A 178 11.18 4.06 24.44
C THR A 178 11.76 5.38 23.99
N ILE A 179 10.98 6.17 23.24
CA ILE A 179 11.43 7.46 22.69
C ILE A 179 10.35 8.52 22.94
N ASP A 180 10.75 9.74 23.31
CA ASP A 180 9.85 10.91 23.37
C ASP A 180 9.67 11.53 21.97
N TYR A 181 9.03 10.76 21.09
CA TYR A 181 8.73 11.16 19.73
C TYR A 181 7.27 10.89 19.38
N LEU A 182 6.63 11.84 18.71
CA LEU A 182 5.23 11.72 18.29
C LEU A 182 5.13 10.89 17.00
N PHE A 183 5.08 9.56 17.13
CA PHE A 183 4.93 8.67 15.96
C PHE A 183 3.70 9.00 15.14
N GLU A 184 3.83 9.13 13.82
CA GLU A 184 2.73 9.38 12.85
C GLU A 184 1.95 8.11 12.50
N TYR A 185 2.52 6.94 12.78
CA TYR A 185 1.93 5.64 12.52
C TYR A 185 2.35 4.60 13.56
N SER A 186 1.61 3.50 13.62
CA SER A 186 2.11 2.23 14.18
C SER A 186 2.47 1.31 13.03
N CYS A 187 3.57 0.57 13.14
CA CYS A 187 3.93 -0.45 12.16
C CYS A 187 4.35 -1.75 12.84
N VAL A 188 3.99 -2.86 12.20
CA VAL A 188 4.44 -4.21 12.52
C VAL A 188 5.21 -4.72 11.33
N PHE A 189 6.52 -4.91 11.46
CA PHE A 189 7.30 -5.65 10.48
C PHE A 189 7.31 -7.11 10.87
N VAL A 190 7.00 -7.96 9.90
CA VAL A 190 7.22 -9.41 9.99
C VAL A 190 8.40 -9.74 9.09
N ASP A 191 9.42 -10.35 9.67
CA ASP A 191 10.66 -10.74 9.00
C ASP A 191 11.25 -9.59 8.17
N GLY A 192 11.41 -8.41 8.78
CA GLY A 192 11.73 -7.14 8.11
C GLY A 192 13.07 -7.08 7.36
N ASN A 193 13.90 -8.11 7.48
CA ASN A 193 15.15 -8.28 6.72
C ASN A 193 15.05 -9.32 5.59
N SER A 194 13.94 -10.06 5.51
CA SER A 194 13.73 -11.13 4.55
C SER A 194 13.19 -10.61 3.22
N SER A 195 13.42 -11.35 2.13
CA SER A 195 12.77 -11.12 0.84
C SER A 195 11.25 -11.30 0.89
N ASP A 196 10.76 -12.08 1.86
CA ASP A 196 9.33 -12.33 2.09
C ASP A 196 8.75 -11.52 3.26
N GLY A 197 9.52 -10.54 3.75
CA GLY A 197 9.12 -9.65 4.83
C GLY A 197 7.92 -8.78 4.44
N GLU A 198 7.14 -8.36 5.42
CA GLU A 198 6.01 -7.45 5.20
C GLU A 198 5.94 -6.41 6.32
N ALA A 199 5.61 -5.16 5.96
CA ALA A 199 5.40 -4.08 6.91
C ALA A 199 3.92 -3.69 6.92
N PHE A 200 3.24 -3.96 8.03
CA PHE A 200 1.83 -3.66 8.26
C PHE A 200 1.73 -2.33 8.99
N LEU A 201 1.55 -1.25 8.23
CA LEU A 201 1.49 0.11 8.74
C LEU A 201 0.03 0.53 8.96
N GLN A 202 -0.25 1.14 10.10
CA GLN A 202 -1.50 1.81 10.39
C GLN A 202 -1.23 3.28 10.73
N ARG A 203 -1.78 4.17 9.92
CA ARG A 203 -1.59 5.62 10.09
C ARG A 203 -2.41 6.14 11.27
N TYR A 204 -1.80 6.96 12.12
CA TYR A 204 -2.56 7.67 13.14
C TYR A 204 -3.29 8.87 12.54
N THR A 205 -4.43 9.20 13.13
CA THR A 205 -5.34 10.24 12.63
C THR A 205 -5.58 11.28 13.71
N PHE A 206 -5.88 12.52 13.32
CA PHE A 206 -6.11 13.62 14.26
C PHE A 206 -7.57 14.08 14.20
N ARG A 207 -8.26 14.03 15.35
CA ARG A 207 -9.62 14.55 15.58
C ARG A 207 -10.65 14.12 14.53
N THR A 208 -10.55 12.88 14.09
CA THR A 208 -11.52 12.27 13.18
C THR A 208 -12.17 11.04 13.80
N LYS A 209 -13.37 10.69 13.31
CA LYS A 209 -14.07 9.46 13.66
C LYS A 209 -13.34 8.27 13.01
N GLY A 210 -12.25 7.88 13.64
CA GLY A 210 -11.34 6.85 13.12
C GLY A 210 -11.47 5.53 13.88
N GLY A 211 -11.43 5.54 15.22
CA GLY A 211 -11.42 4.30 15.99
C GLY A 211 -10.44 3.26 15.41
N ALA A 212 -10.97 2.08 15.05
CA ALA A 212 -10.25 1.01 14.35
C ALA A 212 -10.15 1.19 12.81
N ASN A 213 -10.94 2.09 12.22
CA ASN A 213 -11.01 2.39 10.78
C ASN A 213 -9.89 3.36 10.33
N LYS A 214 -8.71 3.23 10.93
CA LYS A 214 -7.53 3.97 10.53
C LYS A 214 -6.98 3.40 9.21
N PRO A 215 -6.47 4.24 8.29
CA PRO A 215 -5.85 3.77 7.06
C PRO A 215 -4.73 2.78 7.36
N LYS A 216 -4.81 1.61 6.74
CA LYS A 216 -3.79 0.57 6.80
C LYS A 216 -3.12 0.43 5.45
N ILE A 217 -1.81 0.28 5.46
CA ILE A 217 -0.99 0.12 4.26
C ILE A 217 -0.08 -1.06 4.51
N VAL A 218 0.07 -1.92 3.51
CA VAL A 218 1.01 -3.03 3.56
C VAL A 218 2.11 -2.74 2.55
N TYR A 219 3.35 -2.78 3.02
CA TYR A 219 4.53 -2.69 2.17
C TYR A 219 5.24 -4.04 2.13
N LYS A 220 5.67 -4.43 0.93
CA LYS A 220 6.48 -5.61 0.65
C LYS A 220 7.81 -5.18 0.02
N PRO A 221 8.87 -6.00 0.11
CA PRO A 221 10.12 -5.74 -0.61
C PRO A 221 9.93 -5.48 -2.11
N THR A 222 8.92 -6.08 -2.74
CA THR A 222 8.54 -5.84 -4.15
C THR A 222 8.05 -4.42 -4.42
N ASP A 223 7.66 -3.65 -3.40
CA ASP A 223 7.24 -2.25 -3.52
C ASP A 223 8.44 -1.29 -3.56
N GLY A 224 9.67 -1.82 -3.52
CA GLY A 224 10.92 -1.10 -3.76
C GLY A 224 11.23 -0.03 -2.72
N ASP A 225 11.37 1.21 -3.17
CA ASP A 225 11.81 2.34 -2.35
C ASP A 225 10.90 2.61 -1.16
N TRP A 226 9.59 2.35 -1.27
CA TRP A 226 8.65 2.58 -0.17
C TRP A 226 8.86 1.63 1.00
N TYR A 227 9.06 0.34 0.74
CA TYR A 227 9.41 -0.62 1.78
C TYR A 227 10.77 -0.27 2.40
N THR A 228 11.73 0.09 1.56
CA THR A 228 13.08 0.48 2.00
C THR A 228 13.04 1.72 2.88
N LEU A 229 12.22 2.72 2.55
CA LEU A 229 12.04 3.94 3.34
C LEU A 229 11.47 3.63 4.72
N ILE A 230 10.32 2.94 4.78
CA ILE A 230 9.64 2.62 6.04
C ILE A 230 10.52 1.74 6.93
N ARG A 231 11.21 0.76 6.34
CA ARG A 231 12.21 -0.05 7.03
C ARG A 231 13.37 0.79 7.57
N SER A 232 13.91 1.70 6.76
CA SER A 232 15.03 2.56 7.16
C SER A 232 14.65 3.51 8.28
N GLU A 233 13.41 4.00 8.28
CA GLU A 233 12.87 4.83 9.35
C GLU A 233 12.81 4.08 10.69
N PHE A 234 12.32 2.84 10.70
CA PHE A 234 12.40 1.98 11.90
C PHE A 234 13.85 1.83 12.39
N LEU A 235 14.77 1.52 11.49
CA LEU A 235 16.18 1.35 11.83
C LEU A 235 16.83 2.66 12.32
N ALA A 236 16.39 3.82 11.83
CA ALA A 236 16.83 5.11 12.32
C ALA A 236 16.37 5.34 13.75
N PHE A 237 15.09 5.14 14.06
CA PHE A 237 14.59 5.18 15.45
C PHE A 237 15.32 4.19 16.36
N TRP A 238 15.63 3.00 15.86
CA TRP A 238 16.37 1.99 16.64
C TRP A 238 17.77 2.46 17.04
N LYS A 239 18.42 3.29 16.22
CA LYS A 239 19.76 3.85 16.47
C LYS A 239 19.78 5.08 17.38
N CYS A 240 18.67 5.83 17.49
CA CYS A 240 18.53 7.04 18.32
C CYS A 240 18.43 6.71 19.80
#